data_AF-A0A9P7V957-F1
#
_entry.id   AF-A0A9P7V957-F1
#
_cell.length_a   1.000
_cell.length_b   1.000
_cell.length_c   1.000
_cell.angle_alpha   90.00
_cell.angle_beta   90.00
_cell.angle_gamma   90.00
#
_symmetry.space_group_name_H-M   'P 1'
#
loop_
_entity.id
_entity.type
_entity.pdbx_description
1 polymer ?
#
loop_
_entity_poly.entity_id
_entity_poly.type
_entity_poly.pdbx_seq_one_letter_code
_entity_poly.pdbx_strand_id
1 'polypeptide(L)'
;MSEAKAKKVRKPQPEEEYIRQRDEFKQVGPTINTDGWLENDWNALDPERKVDRVRMLHACERAYFLRDWGKCLELIQRTEELLGVSERAIQDATALLEFKKVRKSAKVERHIVELINIKERVLKRMEQE
;
A
#
# COMPACT_ATOMS: atom_id res chain seq x y z
N MET A 1 -8.61 16.50 40.91
CA MET A 1 -7.25 15.95 40.81
C MET A 1 -7.05 15.48 39.39
N SER A 2 -6.33 16.22 38.55
CA SER A 2 -6.11 15.87 37.14
C SER A 2 -5.01 14.82 37.02
N GLU A 3 -5.29 13.69 36.37
CA GLU A 3 -4.30 12.66 36.07
C GLU A 3 -3.21 13.24 35.15
N ALA A 4 -1.98 13.28 35.65
CA ALA A 4 -0.82 13.64 34.84
C ALA A 4 -0.60 12.56 33.77
N LYS A 5 -0.71 12.94 32.49
CA LYS A 5 -0.47 12.04 31.36
C LYS A 5 0.97 11.51 31.42
N ALA A 6 1.13 10.20 31.53
CA ALA A 6 2.44 9.54 31.51
C ALA A 6 3.24 9.95 30.25
N LYS A 7 4.53 10.24 30.44
CA LYS A 7 5.46 10.61 29.38
C LYS A 7 5.54 9.45 28.38
N LYS A 8 5.27 9.70 27.10
CA LYS A 8 5.36 8.67 26.04
C LYS A 8 6.79 8.17 25.93
N VAL A 9 7.04 6.96 26.42
CA VAL A 9 8.31 6.25 26.23
C VAL A 9 8.14 5.29 25.05
N ARG A 10 9.11 5.27 24.13
CA ARG A 10 9.13 4.30 23.02
C ARG A 10 9.61 2.96 23.58
N LYS A 11 8.98 1.86 23.17
CA LYS A 11 9.48 0.52 23.49
C LYS A 11 10.87 0.36 22.83
N PRO A 12 11.87 -0.20 23.54
CA PRO A 12 13.12 -0.58 22.91
C PRO A 12 12.88 -1.69 21.90
N GLN A 13 13.72 -1.75 20.87
CA GLN A 13 13.72 -2.85 19.90
C GLN A 13 14.35 -4.09 20.55
N PRO A 14 13.81 -5.30 20.34
CA PRO A 14 14.46 -6.54 20.76
C PRO A 14 15.81 -6.75 20.05
N GLU A 15 16.79 -7.32 20.76
CA GLU A 15 18.15 -7.57 20.23
C GLU A 15 18.13 -8.50 19.00
N GLU A 16 17.29 -9.53 19.02
CA GLU A 16 17.13 -10.46 17.89
C GLU A 16 16.67 -9.75 16.61
N GLU A 17 15.76 -8.78 16.74
CA GLU A 17 15.26 -8.01 15.61
C GLU A 17 16.36 -7.08 15.05
N TYR A 18 17.17 -6.50 15.94
CA TYR A 18 18.31 -5.68 15.55
C TYR A 18 19.37 -6.49 14.79
N ILE A 19 19.75 -7.67 15.31
CA ILE A 19 20.70 -8.57 14.64
C ILE A 19 20.19 -8.96 13.25
N ARG A 20 18.91 -9.34 13.14
CA ARG A 20 18.28 -9.67 11.86
C ARG A 20 18.38 -8.53 10.84
N GLN A 21 18.02 -7.32 11.24
CA GLN A 21 18.07 -6.13 10.35
C GLN A 21 19.50 -5.76 9.96
N ARG A 22 20.45 -5.88 10.88
CA ARG A 22 21.87 -5.64 10.61
C ARG A 22 22.42 -6.62 9.58
N ASP A 23 22.10 -7.90 9.72
CA ASP A 23 22.60 -8.94 8.83
C ASP A 23 21.94 -8.82 7.44
N GLU A 24 20.65 -8.51 7.37
CA GLU A 24 19.95 -8.16 6.13
C GLU A 24 20.62 -6.97 5.42
N PHE A 25 20.96 -5.90 6.15
CA PHE A 25 21.65 -4.74 5.58
C PHE A 25 23.03 -5.09 5.01
N LYS A 26 23.79 -5.97 5.68
CA LYS A 26 25.10 -6.41 5.18
C LYS A 26 25.00 -7.30 3.94
N GLN A 27 23.93 -8.07 3.81
CA GLN A 27 23.71 -9.00 2.70
C GLN A 27 23.15 -8.30 1.45
N VAL A 28 22.08 -7.53 1.62
CA VAL A 28 21.32 -6.91 0.51
C VAL A 28 21.88 -5.52 0.17
N GLY A 29 22.47 -4.84 1.15
CA GLY A 29 22.95 -3.47 0.99
C GLY A 29 21.81 -2.43 1.07
N PRO A 30 22.15 -1.15 0.88
CA PRO A 30 21.18 -0.08 0.89
C PRO A 30 20.30 -0.12 -0.37
N THR A 31 18.99 0.02 -0.17
CA THR A 31 18.03 0.20 -1.25
C THR A 31 18.06 1.66 -1.74
N ILE A 32 18.41 1.87 -3.03
CA ILE A 32 18.44 3.21 -3.64
C ILE A 32 17.19 3.40 -4.50
N ASN A 33 16.50 4.53 -4.33
CA ASN A 33 15.39 4.93 -5.20
C ASN A 33 15.93 5.39 -6.55
N THR A 34 15.85 4.53 -7.57
CA THR A 34 16.19 4.84 -8.96
C THR A 34 14.98 5.38 -9.72
N ASP A 35 15.16 5.96 -10.91
CA ASP A 35 14.04 6.45 -11.75
C ASP A 35 13.01 5.35 -12.08
N GLY A 36 13.50 4.11 -12.28
CA GLY A 36 12.67 2.91 -12.48
C GLY A 36 12.15 2.28 -11.17
N TRP A 37 12.23 2.96 -10.03
CA TRP A 37 11.86 2.40 -8.74
C TRP A 37 10.44 1.84 -8.74
N LEU A 38 9.49 2.46 -9.43
CA LEU A 38 8.10 1.98 -9.50
C LEU A 38 7.86 0.90 -10.56
N GLU A 39 8.86 0.56 -11.37
CA GLU A 39 8.71 -0.26 -12.58
C GLU A 39 9.38 -1.63 -12.48
N ASN A 40 10.22 -1.88 -11.47
CA ASN A 40 10.96 -3.15 -11.36
C ASN A 40 10.13 -4.30 -10.75
N ASP A 41 10.36 -5.50 -11.31
CA ASP A 41 9.91 -6.85 -10.92
C ASP A 41 8.75 -6.95 -9.91
N TRP A 42 7.53 -6.89 -10.45
CA TRP A 42 6.28 -7.05 -9.70
C TRP A 42 6.10 -8.44 -9.12
N ASN A 43 6.77 -9.45 -9.68
CA ASN A 43 6.66 -10.83 -9.22
C ASN A 43 7.48 -11.09 -7.95
N ALA A 44 8.43 -10.22 -7.65
CA ALA A 44 9.28 -10.29 -6.46
C ALA A 44 8.73 -9.49 -5.26
N LEU A 45 7.57 -8.85 -5.40
CA LEU A 45 6.99 -8.01 -4.35
C LEU A 45 6.32 -8.86 -3.26
N ASP A 46 6.60 -8.53 -2.01
CA ASP A 46 6.02 -9.21 -0.84
C ASP A 46 4.86 -8.36 -0.26
N PRO A 47 3.61 -8.86 -0.27
CA PRO A 47 2.45 -8.12 0.24
C PRO A 47 2.53 -7.82 1.76
N GLU A 48 3.32 -8.58 2.54
CA GLU A 48 3.51 -8.30 3.95
C GLU A 48 4.44 -7.10 4.17
N ARG A 49 5.37 -6.86 3.24
CA ARG A 49 6.29 -5.72 3.30
C ARG A 49 5.55 -4.42 3.02
N LYS A 50 5.64 -3.49 3.96
CA LYS A 50 5.03 -2.15 3.82
C LYS A 50 5.56 -1.42 2.59
N VAL A 51 6.87 -1.51 2.35
CA VAL A 51 7.53 -0.80 1.24
C VAL A 51 6.94 -1.23 -0.09
N ASP A 52 6.73 -2.54 -0.26
CA ASP A 52 6.19 -3.11 -1.50
C ASP A 52 4.72 -2.74 -1.71
N ARG A 53 3.89 -2.77 -0.66
CA ARG A 53 2.49 -2.28 -0.74
C ARG A 53 2.38 -0.83 -1.18
N VAL A 54 3.21 0.04 -0.61
CA VAL A 54 3.25 1.47 -0.98
C VAL A 54 3.75 1.63 -2.41
N ARG A 55 4.75 0.85 -2.81
CA ARG A 55 5.32 0.85 -4.15
C ARG A 55 4.28 0.47 -5.22
N MET A 56 3.47 -0.56 -4.96
CA MET A 56 2.37 -0.97 -5.84
C MET A 56 1.37 0.19 -6.04
N LEU A 57 0.92 0.80 -4.95
CA LEU A 57 -0.03 1.90 -4.99
C LEU A 57 0.50 3.10 -5.80
N HIS A 58 1.74 3.52 -5.52
CA HIS A 58 2.36 4.63 -6.22
C HIS A 58 2.54 4.36 -7.73
N ALA A 59 2.74 3.10 -8.12
CA ALA A 59 2.83 2.74 -9.52
C ALA A 59 1.47 2.82 -10.23
N CYS A 60 0.37 2.41 -9.55
CA CYS A 60 -0.99 2.63 -10.03
C CYS A 60 -1.29 4.13 -10.22
N GLU A 61 -0.92 4.96 -9.24
CA GLU A 61 -1.08 6.42 -9.31
C GLU A 61 -0.28 7.01 -10.47
N ARG A 62 0.97 6.59 -10.66
CA ARG A 62 1.81 7.04 -11.77
C ARG A 62 1.18 6.71 -13.12
N ALA A 63 0.66 5.49 -13.30
CA ALA A 63 -0.03 5.10 -14.53
C ALA A 63 -1.27 5.98 -14.78
N TYR A 64 -2.05 6.26 -13.74
CA TYR A 64 -3.19 7.19 -13.81
C TYR A 64 -2.76 8.60 -14.25
N PHE A 65 -1.70 9.17 -13.66
CA PHE A 65 -1.22 10.50 -14.04
C PHE A 65 -0.65 10.56 -15.45
N LEU A 66 -0.06 9.47 -15.94
CA LEU A 66 0.40 9.32 -17.32
C LEU A 66 -0.75 9.08 -18.32
N ARG A 67 -2.00 8.99 -17.84
CA ARG A 67 -3.19 8.66 -18.63
C ARG A 67 -3.11 7.32 -19.36
N ASP A 68 -2.26 6.43 -18.87
CA ASP A 68 -2.19 5.06 -19.36
C ASP A 68 -3.22 4.22 -18.59
N TRP A 69 -4.48 4.35 -19.02
CA TRP A 69 -5.62 3.71 -18.35
C TRP A 69 -5.52 2.18 -18.39
N GLY A 70 -5.07 1.63 -19.52
CA GLY A 70 -4.88 0.19 -19.70
C GLY A 70 -3.86 -0.37 -18.70
N LYS A 71 -2.68 0.27 -18.61
CA LYS A 71 -1.66 -0.11 -17.64
C LYS A 71 -2.12 0.09 -16.20
N CYS A 72 -2.87 1.16 -15.91
CA CYS A 72 -3.40 1.39 -14.57
C CYS A 72 -4.31 0.25 -14.11
N LEU A 73 -5.21 -0.23 -14.98
CA LEU A 73 -6.09 -1.37 -14.67
C LEU A 73 -5.31 -2.67 -14.48
N GLU A 74 -4.29 -2.94 -15.31
CA GLU A 74 -3.42 -4.10 -15.16
C GLU A 74 -2.70 -4.11 -13.81
N LEU A 75 -2.15 -2.96 -13.40
CA LEU A 75 -1.46 -2.82 -12.12
C LEU A 75 -2.41 -2.96 -10.93
N ILE A 76 -3.63 -2.42 -11.04
CA ILE A 76 -4.67 -2.59 -10.02
C ILE A 76 -5.01 -4.06 -9.84
N GLN A 77 -5.25 -4.79 -10.93
CA GLN A 77 -5.57 -6.22 -10.88
C GLN A 77 -4.44 -7.02 -10.21
N ARG A 78 -3.19 -6.80 -10.61
CA ARG A 78 -2.05 -7.48 -9.97
C ARG A 78 -1.91 -7.15 -8.49
N THR A 79 -2.21 -5.91 -8.11
CA THR A 79 -2.16 -5.49 -6.71
C THR A 79 -3.29 -6.14 -5.89
N GLU A 80 -4.49 -6.27 -6.46
CA GLU A 80 -5.63 -7.00 -5.85
C GLU A 80 -5.28 -8.48 -5.62
N GLU A 81 -4.67 -9.14 -6.62
CA GLU A 81 -4.21 -10.53 -6.55
C GLU A 81 -3.15 -10.72 -5.45
N LEU A 82 -2.10 -9.87 -5.43
CA LEU A 82 -1.02 -9.96 -4.44
C LEU A 82 -1.48 -9.68 -3.01
N LEU A 83 -2.43 -8.77 -2.83
CA LEU A 83 -3.00 -8.47 -1.52
C LEU A 83 -4.04 -9.53 -1.07
N GLY A 84 -4.36 -10.52 -1.91
CA GLY A 84 -5.36 -11.54 -1.62
C GLY A 84 -6.75 -10.95 -1.37
N VAL A 85 -7.05 -9.81 -1.99
CA VAL A 85 -8.32 -9.11 -1.79
C VAL A 85 -9.40 -9.87 -2.56
N SER A 86 -10.15 -10.73 -1.86
CA SER A 86 -11.35 -11.35 -2.44
C SER A 86 -12.40 -10.28 -2.79
N GLU A 87 -13.28 -10.54 -3.77
CA GLU A 87 -14.41 -9.66 -4.13
C GLU A 87 -15.24 -9.19 -2.90
N ARG A 88 -15.32 -10.01 -1.85
CA ARG A 88 -15.96 -9.66 -0.58
C ARG A 88 -15.24 -8.56 0.19
N ALA A 89 -13.91 -8.59 0.23
CA ALA A 89 -13.12 -7.54 0.88
C ALA A 89 -13.20 -6.21 0.11
N ILE A 90 -13.38 -6.27 -1.22
CA ILE A 90 -13.71 -5.10 -2.04
C ILE A 90 -15.09 -4.56 -1.64
N GLN A 91 -16.11 -5.42 -1.56
CA GLN A 91 -17.47 -5.04 -1.13
C GLN A 91 -17.50 -4.44 0.28
N ASP A 92 -16.78 -5.02 1.23
CA ASP A 92 -16.67 -4.51 2.61
C ASP A 92 -15.93 -3.16 2.67
N ALA A 93 -14.86 -2.99 1.88
CA ALA A 93 -14.13 -1.72 1.78
C ALA A 93 -14.98 -0.62 1.11
N THR A 94 -15.75 -0.96 0.08
CA THR A 94 -16.71 -0.04 -0.55
C THR A 94 -17.84 0.34 0.41
N ALA A 95 -18.36 -0.60 1.20
CA ALA A 95 -19.32 -0.32 2.25
C ALA A 95 -18.73 0.60 3.34
N LEU A 96 -17.47 0.39 3.75
CA LEU A 96 -16.75 1.27 4.69
C LEU A 96 -16.52 2.68 4.13
N LEU A 97 -16.39 2.84 2.82
CA LEU A 97 -16.29 4.14 2.13
C LEU A 97 -17.62 4.90 2.16
N GLU A 98 -18.74 4.21 1.94
CA GLU A 98 -20.09 4.79 2.00
C GLU A 98 -20.44 5.27 3.42
N PHE A 99 -20.03 4.53 4.44
CA PHE A 99 -20.15 4.96 5.83
C PHE A 99 -19.01 5.91 6.21
N LYS A 100 -19.24 7.23 6.08
CA LYS A 100 -18.35 8.38 6.42
C LYS A 100 -17.77 8.44 7.87
N LYS A 101 -17.67 7.33 8.61
CA LYS A 101 -17.07 7.23 9.95
C LYS A 101 -15.99 6.16 9.97
N VAL A 102 -14.82 6.48 9.42
CA VAL A 102 -13.66 5.59 9.47
C VAL A 102 -13.12 5.54 10.91
N ARG A 103 -13.54 4.54 11.68
CA ARG A 103 -12.71 4.03 12.78
C ARG A 103 -11.38 3.63 12.13
N LYS A 104 -10.27 4.23 12.59
CA LYS A 104 -8.92 4.01 12.06
C LYS A 104 -8.65 2.51 11.89
N SER A 105 -8.83 2.02 10.67
CA SER A 105 -8.67 0.61 10.41
C SER A 105 -7.21 0.26 10.11
N ALA A 106 -6.95 -1.04 10.06
CA ALA A 106 -5.65 -1.60 9.77
C ALA A 106 -5.10 -0.97 8.48
N LYS A 107 -3.79 -0.67 8.45
CA LYS A 107 -3.16 0.05 7.32
C LYS A 107 -3.42 -0.62 5.96
N VAL A 108 -3.66 -1.93 5.92
CA VAL A 108 -4.01 -2.70 4.72
C VAL A 108 -5.30 -2.18 4.08
N GLU A 109 -6.36 -2.02 4.87
CA GLU A 109 -7.67 -1.58 4.38
C GLU A 109 -7.62 -0.19 3.74
N ARG A 110 -6.74 0.70 4.22
CA ARG A 110 -6.53 2.01 3.59
C ARG A 110 -5.95 1.92 2.18
N HIS A 111 -4.99 1.04 1.94
CA HIS A 111 -4.42 0.87 0.61
C HIS A 111 -5.45 0.25 -0.35
N ILE A 112 -6.29 -0.67 0.15
CA ILE A 112 -7.42 -1.23 -0.61
C ILE A 112 -8.41 -0.13 -1.00
N VAL A 113 -8.79 0.72 -0.04
CA VAL A 113 -9.66 1.87 -0.28
C VAL A 113 -9.07 2.83 -1.32
N GLU A 114 -7.77 3.11 -1.24
CA GLU A 114 -7.08 3.98 -2.22
C GLU A 114 -7.05 3.33 -3.62
N LEU A 115 -6.80 2.02 -3.72
CA LEU A 115 -6.87 1.28 -4.99
C LEU A 115 -8.25 1.34 -5.63
N ILE A 116 -9.32 1.13 -4.85
CA ILE A 116 -10.72 1.21 -5.33
C ILE A 116 -11.00 2.63 -5.86
N ASN A 117 -10.61 3.67 -5.13
CA ASN A 117 -10.78 5.05 -5.56
C ASN A 117 -10.04 5.36 -6.88
N ILE A 118 -8.84 4.81 -7.08
CA ILE A 118 -8.10 4.96 -8.35
C ILE A 118 -8.85 4.24 -9.47
N LYS A 119 -9.31 3.01 -9.23
CA LYS A 119 -10.10 2.20 -10.19
C LYS A 119 -11.35 2.94 -10.67
N GLU A 120 -12.15 3.47 -9.75
CA GLU A 120 -13.35 4.25 -10.08
C GLU A 120 -13.03 5.49 -10.92
N ARG A 121 -11.95 6.20 -10.58
CA ARG A 121 -11.52 7.38 -11.34
C ARG A 121 -11.06 7.01 -12.74
N VAL A 122 -10.33 5.92 -12.91
CA VAL A 122 -9.91 5.42 -14.23
C VAL A 122 -11.13 5.10 -15.08
N LEU A 123 -12.08 4.32 -14.56
CA LEU A 123 -13.30 3.96 -15.28
C LEU A 123 -14.10 5.19 -15.71
N LYS A 124 -14.31 6.14 -14.80
CA LYS A 124 -14.99 7.40 -15.10
C LYS A 124 -14.27 8.23 -16.17
N ARG A 125 -12.93 8.20 -16.20
CA ARG A 125 -12.15 8.91 -17.23
C ARG A 125 -12.24 8.21 -18.59
N MET A 126 -12.23 6.88 -18.61
CA MET A 126 -12.41 6.10 -19.84
C MET A 126 -13.79 6.28 -20.47
N GLU A 127 -14.83 6.54 -19.66
CA GLU A 127 -16.19 6.85 -20.18
C GLU A 127 -16.33 8.27 -20.73
N GLN A 128 -15.40 9.18 -20.39
CA GLN A 128 -15.44 10.60 -20.75
C GLN A 128 -14.53 10.96 -21.93
N GLU A 129 -13.63 10.07 -22.33
CA GLU A 129 -12.77 10.17 -23.53
C GLU A 129 -13.39 9.45 -24.72
#